data_AF-A0AAE1HD74-F1
#
_entry.id   AF-A0AAE1HD74-F1
#
_cell.length_a   1.000
_cell.length_b   1.000
_cell.length_c   1.000
_cell.angle_alpha   90.00
_cell.angle_beta   90.00
_cell.angle_gamma   90.00
#
_symmetry.space_group_name_H-M   'P 1'
#
loop_
_entity.id
_entity.type
_entity.pdbx_description
1 polymer ?
#
loop_
_entity_poly.entity_id
_entity_poly.type
_entity_poly.pdbx_seq_one_letter_code
_entity_poly.pdbx_strand_id
1 'polypeptide(L)'
;MLAPPAAGEMLDLRFQHPCTALVVGGTGSGKTYYTKRLIENRDEMFNTPFEHIIFYYSEWHPLYEDLRSKHMVDFRQELPLLEDHPCDQGP
;
A
#
# COMPACT_ATOMS: atom_id res chain seq x y z
N MET A 1 -4.37 22.61 -11.98
CA MET A 1 -5.71 23.09 -11.55
C MET A 1 -6.69 21.98 -11.86
N LEU A 2 -7.18 21.24 -10.87
CA LEU A 2 -8.30 20.31 -11.08
C LEU A 2 -9.58 21.15 -11.21
N ALA A 3 -10.39 20.87 -12.23
CA ALA A 3 -11.72 21.46 -12.33
C ALA A 3 -12.57 21.03 -11.12
N PRO A 4 -13.43 21.92 -10.59
CA PRO A 4 -14.34 21.52 -9.52
C PRO A 4 -15.32 20.45 -10.05
N PRO A 5 -15.63 19.42 -9.25
CA PRO A 5 -16.58 18.38 -9.63
C PRO A 5 -17.98 18.96 -9.84
N ALA A 6 -18.73 18.40 -10.78
CA ALA A 6 -20.08 18.85 -11.10
C ALA A 6 -21.05 18.53 -9.95
N ALA A 7 -22.03 19.41 -9.71
CA ALA A 7 -23.00 19.25 -8.64
C ALA A 7 -23.82 17.96 -8.81
N GLY A 8 -23.49 16.93 -8.01
CA GLY A 8 -24.09 15.60 -8.08
C GLY A 8 -23.08 14.44 -8.05
N GLU A 9 -21.79 14.71 -8.20
CA GLU A 9 -20.75 13.69 -8.13
C GLU A 9 -20.43 13.32 -6.67
N MET A 10 -20.67 12.05 -6.31
CA MET A 10 -20.23 11.49 -5.04
C MET A 10 -18.71 11.29 -5.14
N LEU A 11 -17.94 12.07 -4.37
CA LEU A 11 -16.49 11.99 -4.37
C LEU A 11 -16.03 10.60 -3.90
N ASP A 12 -15.33 9.87 -4.77
CA ASP A 12 -14.65 8.64 -4.36
C ASP A 12 -13.45 9.01 -3.49
N LEU A 13 -13.56 8.73 -2.20
CA LEU A 13 -12.52 9.02 -1.20
C LEU A 13 -11.43 7.94 -1.12
N ARG A 14 -11.55 6.87 -1.92
CA ARG A 14 -10.55 5.80 -1.97
C ARG A 14 -9.27 6.28 -2.66
N PHE A 15 -8.16 5.65 -2.30
CA PHE A 15 -6.89 5.86 -2.99
C PHE A 15 -7.03 5.44 -4.45
N GLN A 16 -6.75 6.39 -5.34
CA GLN A 16 -6.82 6.18 -6.78
C GLN A 16 -5.50 5.56 -7.26
N HIS A 17 -5.55 4.36 -7.82
CA HIS A 17 -4.38 3.69 -8.39
C HIS A 17 -3.98 4.32 -9.75
N PRO A 18 -2.67 4.53 -10.04
CA PRO A 18 -1.52 4.36 -9.14
C PRO A 18 -1.35 5.55 -8.18
N CYS A 19 -0.93 5.29 -6.95
CA CYS A 19 -0.59 6.34 -5.98
C CYS A 19 0.66 6.00 -5.17
N THR A 20 1.34 7.03 -4.70
CA THR A 20 2.45 6.92 -3.75
C THR A 20 2.07 7.65 -2.47
N ALA A 21 2.23 6.98 -1.33
CA ALA A 21 1.91 7.54 -0.01
C ALA A 21 3.11 7.38 0.94
N LEU A 22 3.31 8.37 1.80
CA LEU A 22 4.36 8.38 2.82
C LEU A 22 3.71 8.41 4.21
N VAL A 23 4.02 7.40 5.03
CA VAL A 23 3.50 7.28 6.42
C VAL A 23 4.65 7.55 7.40
N VAL A 24 4.64 8.72 8.05
CA VAL A 24 5.74 9.19 8.92
C VAL A 24 5.26 9.53 10.33
N GLY A 25 6.18 9.45 11.29
CA GLY A 25 5.93 9.69 12.72
C GLY A 25 6.96 8.99 13.60
N GLY A 26 7.11 9.43 14.85
CA GLY A 26 8.06 8.85 15.81
C GLY A 26 7.79 7.38 16.16
N THR A 27 8.72 6.72 16.84
CA THR A 27 8.53 5.35 17.34
C THR A 27 7.29 5.28 18.24
N GLY A 28 6.49 4.22 18.08
CA GLY A 28 5.25 4.03 18.84
C GLY A 28 4.03 4.81 18.30
N SER A 29 4.15 5.61 17.24
CA SER A 29 3.02 6.38 16.67
C SER A 29 1.99 5.55 15.89
N GLY A 30 2.16 4.22 15.81
CA GLY A 30 1.20 3.32 15.16
C GLY A 30 1.35 3.13 13.64
N LYS A 31 2.42 3.61 13.00
CA LYS A 31 2.65 3.47 11.53
C LYS A 31 2.54 2.02 11.05
N THR A 32 3.18 1.09 11.77
CA THR A 32 3.16 -0.34 11.45
C THR A 32 1.74 -0.90 11.52
N TYR A 33 0.95 -0.51 12.53
CA TYR A 33 -0.45 -0.88 12.66
C TYR A 33 -1.32 -0.28 11.56
N TYR A 34 -1.09 0.99 11.21
CA TYR A 34 -1.79 1.65 10.10
C TYR A 34 -1.55 0.92 8.79
N THR A 35 -0.28 0.63 8.47
CA THR A 35 0.11 -0.06 7.22
C THR A 35 -0.51 -1.47 7.16
N LYS A 36 -0.49 -2.22 8.27
CA LYS A 36 -1.17 -3.51 8.38
C LYS A 36 -2.66 -3.39 8.06
N ARG A 37 -3.36 -2.46 8.71
CA ARG A 37 -4.80 -2.24 8.47
C ARG A 37 -5.10 -1.79 7.05
N LEU A 38 -4.25 -0.98 6.45
CA LEU A 38 -4.39 -0.56 5.06
C LEU A 38 -4.35 -1.78 4.11
N ILE A 39 -3.42 -2.70 4.32
CA ILE A 39 -3.31 -3.94 3.53
C ILE A 39 -4.51 -4.87 3.79
N GLU A 40 -4.96 -4.98 5.05
CA GLU A 40 -6.11 -5.80 5.42
C GLU A 40 -7.42 -5.31 4.79
N ASN A 41 -7.60 -3.99 4.67
CA ASN A 41 -8.80 -3.35 4.15
C ASN A 41 -8.62 -2.80 2.72
N ARG A 42 -7.60 -3.26 1.98
CA ARG A 42 -7.21 -2.68 0.68
C ARG A 42 -8.36 -2.60 -0.33
N ASP A 43 -9.26 -3.59 -0.32
CA ASP A 43 -10.37 -3.69 -1.28
C ASP A 43 -11.42 -2.58 -1.07
N GLU A 44 -11.49 -2.02 0.14
CA GLU A 44 -12.33 -0.87 0.48
C GLU A 44 -11.55 0.45 0.41
N MET A 45 -10.23 0.40 0.61
CA MET A 45 -9.37 1.59 0.69
C MET A 45 -8.87 2.09 -0.67
N PHE A 46 -8.78 1.22 -1.66
CA PHE A 46 -8.32 1.55 -3.01
C PHE A 46 -9.43 1.39 -4.04
N ASN A 47 -9.36 2.14 -5.14
CA ASN A 47 -10.31 2.04 -6.23
C ASN A 47 -10.12 0.76 -7.10
N THR A 48 -9.00 0.06 -6.93
CA THR A 48 -8.57 -1.09 -7.72
C THR A 48 -8.17 -2.25 -6.80
N PRO A 49 -8.57 -3.50 -7.09
CA PRO A 49 -8.16 -4.67 -6.29
C PRO A 49 -6.70 -5.04 -6.52
N PHE A 50 -6.05 -5.62 -5.50
CA PHE A 50 -4.68 -6.12 -5.60
C PHE A 50 -4.65 -7.65 -5.50
N GLU A 51 -3.96 -8.28 -6.46
CA GLU A 51 -3.71 -9.73 -6.47
C GLU A 51 -2.42 -10.11 -5.76
N HIS A 52 -1.48 -9.17 -5.63
CA HIS A 52 -0.14 -9.41 -5.09
C HIS A 52 0.43 -8.15 -4.45
N ILE A 53 1.07 -8.29 -3.29
CA ILE A 53 1.69 -7.20 -2.54
C ILE A 53 3.11 -7.61 -2.16
N ILE A 54 4.09 -6.81 -2.57
CA ILE A 54 5.48 -6.98 -2.12
C ILE A 54 5.71 -6.06 -0.92
N PHE A 55 6.10 -6.63 0.23
CA PHE A 55 6.36 -5.91 1.46
C PHE A 55 7.85 -5.96 1.82
N TYR A 56 8.53 -4.82 1.64
CA TYR A 56 9.93 -4.67 2.03
C TYR A 56 10.07 -4.26 3.49
N TYR A 57 11.02 -4.87 4.20
CA TYR A 57 11.32 -4.54 5.59
C TYR A 57 12.82 -4.63 5.89
N SER A 58 13.29 -3.82 6.83
CA SER A 58 14.66 -3.92 7.36
C SER A 58 14.75 -4.85 8.58
N GLU A 59 13.72 -4.83 9.44
CA GLU A 59 13.65 -5.65 10.65
C GLU A 59 12.28 -6.33 10.77
N TRP A 60 12.28 -7.61 11.17
CA TRP A 60 11.04 -8.37 11.33
C TRP A 60 10.25 -7.87 12.54
N HIS A 61 8.95 -7.59 12.34
CA HIS A 61 8.03 -7.21 13.40
C HIS A 61 6.98 -8.32 13.60
N PRO A 62 6.70 -8.79 14.83
CA PRO A 62 5.73 -9.87 15.08
C PRO A 62 4.32 -9.62 14.52
N LEU A 63 3.94 -8.36 14.34
CA LEU A 63 2.67 -7.95 13.72
C LEU A 63 2.53 -8.39 12.25
N TYR A 64 3.63 -8.78 11.61
CA TYR A 64 3.65 -9.26 10.23
C TYR A 64 3.22 -10.72 10.11
N GLU A 65 3.20 -11.50 11.19
CA GLU A 65 2.79 -12.92 11.12
C GLU A 65 1.34 -13.07 10.65
N ASP A 66 0.44 -12.20 11.13
CA ASP A 66 -0.95 -12.15 10.66
C ASP A 66 -1.05 -11.90 9.15
N LEU A 67 -0.18 -11.04 8.61
CA LEU A 67 -0.15 -10.72 7.19
C LEU A 67 0.51 -11.84 6.38
N ARG A 68 1.57 -12.45 6.91
CA ARG A 68 2.30 -13.55 6.28
C ARG A 68 1.43 -14.79 6.13
N SER A 69 0.45 -14.99 7.02
CA SER A 69 -0.55 -16.05 6.86
C SER A 69 -1.40 -15.91 5.60
N LYS A 70 -1.41 -14.74 4.96
CA LYS A 70 -2.13 -14.46 3.71
C LYS A 70 -1.21 -14.68 2.51
N HIS A 71 -1.58 -15.59 1.62
CA HIS A 71 -0.83 -15.95 0.40
C HIS A 71 -0.58 -14.81 -0.61
N MET A 72 -1.08 -13.60 -0.34
CA MET A 72 -0.99 -12.45 -1.24
C MET A 72 0.19 -11.52 -0.91
N VAL A 73 0.77 -11.61 0.30
CA VAL A 73 1.83 -10.70 0.74
C VAL A 73 3.17 -11.41 0.75
N ASP A 74 4.06 -11.00 -0.15
CA ASP A 74 5.43 -11.49 -0.21
C ASP A 74 6.35 -10.57 0.58
N PHE A 75 6.83 -11.08 1.70
CA PHE A 75 7.78 -10.39 2.55
C PHE A 75 9.19 -10.53 2.00
N ARG A 76 9.86 -9.39 1.82
CA ARG A 76 11.25 -9.33 1.37
C ARG A 76 12.05 -8.49 2.35
N GLN A 77 13.08 -9.10 2.90
CA GLN A 77 14.09 -8.34 3.62
C GLN A 77 14.95 -7.61 2.58
N GLU A 78 15.44 -6.41 2.91
CA GLU A 78 16.26 -5.54 2.07
C GLU A 78 15.48 -4.51 1.21
N LEU A 79 16.23 -3.74 0.41
CA LEU A 79 15.70 -2.68 -0.44
C LEU A 79 15.06 -3.25 -1.72
N PRO A 80 14.08 -2.54 -2.31
CA PRO A 80 13.52 -2.91 -3.60
C PRO A 80 14.60 -2.98 -4.69
N LEU A 81 14.56 -4.02 -5.52
CA LEU A 81 15.41 -4.13 -6.71
C LEU A 81 14.68 -3.62 -7.95
N LEU A 82 15.41 -3.25 -8.98
CA LEU A 82 14.84 -2.73 -10.24
C LEU A 82 13.92 -3.76 -10.92
N GLU A 83 14.22 -5.05 -10.74
CA GLU A 83 13.45 -6.18 -11.28
C GLU A 83 12.07 -6.35 -10.64
N ASP A 84 11.81 -5.70 -9.51
CA ASP A 84 10.55 -5.78 -8.77
C ASP A 84 9.48 -4.83 -9.28
N HIS A 85 9.85 -4.00 -10.27
CA HIS A 85 8.98 -3.09 -10.99
C HIS A 85 8.85 -3.56 -12.46
N PRO A 86 8.04 -4.60 -12.76
CA PRO A 86 7.87 -5.07 -14.13
C PRO A 86 7.24 -4.02 -15.07
N CYS A 87 6.69 -2.95 -14.51
CA CYS A 87 5.97 -1.90 -15.24
C CYS A 87 6.87 -0.73 -15.71
N ASP A 88 8.15 -0.68 -15.31
CA ASP A 88 9.06 0.42 -15.65
C ASP A 88 10.06 0.03 -16.75
N GLN A 89 9.58 -0.73 -17.75
CA GLN A 89 10.26 -0.78 -19.04
C GLN A 89 9.97 0.55 -19.74
N GLY A 90 10.80 1.56 -19.44
CA GLY A 90 10.76 2.85 -20.13
C GLY A 90 10.88 2.69 -21.65
N PRO A 91 10.47 3.71 -22.43
CA PRO A 91 10.62 3.72 -23.89
C PRO A 91 12.07 3.60 -24.36
#